data_AF-A0AAU4ZM52-F1
#
_entry.id   AF-A0AAU4ZM52-F1
#
_cell.length_a   1.000
_cell.length_b   1.000
_cell.length_c   1.000
_cell.angle_alpha   90.00
_cell.angle_beta   90.00
_cell.angle_gamma   90.00
#
_symmetry.space_group_name_H-M   'P 1'
#
loop_
_entity.id
_entity.type
_entity.pdbx_description
1 polymer ?
#
loop_
_entity_poly.entity_id
_entity_poly.type
_entity_poly.pdbx_seq_one_letter_code
_entity_poly.pdbx_strand_id
1 'polypeptide(L)'
;MTEVIRVSVRLPRKAAGQPALFPQSPAHRGRLNPRTIPAVLPEHWAVPLNALDAPRRQLRRDAAIRLVQMATGRSRRSAALYLGIPLGSLQSSTVTIRAWQKEPGNAEAYQSALQHVAEIAIADGQANEAAPPATGGKLSI
;
A
#
# COMPACT_ATOMS: atom_id res chain seq x y z
N MET A 1 -18.26 49.34 -32.42
CA MET A 1 -17.76 47.95 -32.43
C MET A 1 -16.62 47.88 -31.42
N THR A 2 -16.86 47.35 -30.23
CA THR A 2 -15.88 47.27 -29.14
C THR A 2 -15.81 45.83 -28.66
N GLU A 3 -14.70 45.15 -28.97
CA GLU A 3 -14.42 43.80 -28.49
C GLU A 3 -14.21 43.80 -26.98
N VAL A 4 -14.98 42.98 -26.29
CA VAL A 4 -14.83 42.70 -24.85
C VAL A 4 -13.79 41.59 -24.70
N ILE A 5 -12.54 41.96 -24.45
CA ILE A 5 -11.47 41.02 -24.12
C ILE A 5 -11.79 40.42 -22.73
N ARG A 6 -12.31 39.19 -22.72
CA ARG A 6 -12.44 38.39 -21.50
C ARG A 6 -11.05 38.06 -20.96
N VAL A 7 -10.63 38.80 -19.94
CA VAL A 7 -9.48 38.45 -19.11
C VAL A 7 -9.78 37.12 -18.42
N SER A 8 -9.25 36.04 -18.99
CA SER A 8 -9.26 34.74 -18.34
C SER A 8 -8.22 34.75 -17.24
N VAL A 9 -8.67 34.94 -16.00
CA VAL A 9 -7.85 34.77 -14.80
C VAL A 9 -7.37 33.31 -14.78
N ARG A 10 -6.13 33.09 -15.21
CA ARG A 10 -5.47 31.79 -15.06
C ARG A 10 -5.17 31.62 -13.58
N LEU A 11 -6.03 30.86 -12.88
CA LEU A 11 -5.71 30.32 -11.56
C LEU A 11 -4.32 29.66 -11.63
N PRO A 12 -3.41 29.96 -10.70
CA PRO A 12 -2.13 29.26 -10.64
C PRO A 12 -2.44 27.78 -10.48
N ARG A 13 -2.04 27.00 -11.49
CA ARG A 13 -2.13 25.54 -11.50
C ARG A 13 -1.28 25.08 -10.32
N LYS A 14 -1.91 24.86 -9.16
CA LYS A 14 -1.31 24.26 -7.98
C LYS A 14 -0.57 23.04 -8.49
N ALA A 15 0.75 23.07 -8.36
CA ALA A 15 1.63 22.06 -8.92
C ALA A 15 1.01 20.69 -8.64
N ALA A 16 0.64 19.97 -9.70
CA ALA A 16 0.26 18.58 -9.54
C ALA A 16 1.41 17.95 -8.76
N GLY A 17 1.14 17.53 -7.51
CA GLY A 17 2.14 16.95 -6.63
C GLY A 17 2.94 15.93 -7.42
N GLN A 18 4.25 15.86 -7.17
CA GLN A 18 5.16 15.00 -7.90
C GLN A 18 4.48 13.65 -8.16
N PRO A 19 4.47 13.17 -9.42
CA PRO A 19 3.91 11.85 -9.71
C PRO A 19 4.60 10.86 -8.76
N ALA A 20 3.82 10.12 -7.97
CA ALA A 20 4.39 9.11 -7.08
C ALA A 20 5.34 8.24 -7.92
N LEU A 21 6.64 8.38 -7.66
CA LEU A 21 7.68 7.64 -8.35
C LEU A 21 7.52 6.18 -7.95
N PHE A 22 7.00 5.38 -8.88
CA PHE A 22 7.01 3.94 -8.79
C PHE A 22 8.27 3.44 -9.50
N PRO A 23 9.10 2.60 -8.86
CA PRO A 23 8.93 1.99 -7.55
C PRO A 23 9.29 2.92 -6.37
N GLN A 24 8.54 2.81 -5.27
CA GLN A 24 8.96 3.31 -3.96
C GLN A 24 10.31 2.67 -3.60
N SER A 25 11.18 3.45 -2.95
CA SER A 25 12.41 2.92 -2.36
C SER A 25 12.07 1.73 -1.45
N PRO A 26 12.74 0.57 -1.61
CA PRO A 26 12.55 -0.57 -0.73
C PRO A 26 13.17 -0.29 0.65
N ALA A 27 12.58 0.65 1.40
CA ALA A 27 13.07 1.09 2.71
C ALA A 27 12.98 0.01 3.79
N HIS A 28 12.22 -1.06 3.54
CA HIS A 28 11.96 -2.14 4.49
C HIS A 28 12.49 -3.51 4.04
N ARG A 29 13.37 -3.57 3.04
CA ARG A 29 13.97 -4.83 2.59
C ARG A 29 14.77 -5.44 3.74
N GLY A 30 14.39 -6.65 4.17
CA GLY A 30 14.99 -7.34 5.31
C GLY A 30 14.36 -7.02 6.67
N ARG A 31 13.45 -6.05 6.77
CA ARG A 31 12.65 -5.78 7.98
C ARG A 31 11.24 -6.38 7.93
N LEU A 32 10.69 -6.48 6.72
CA LEU A 32 9.42 -7.17 6.47
C LEU A 32 9.68 -8.63 6.09
N ASN A 33 9.07 -9.56 6.82
CA ASN A 33 9.03 -10.97 6.43
C ASN A 33 7.86 -11.19 5.45
N PRO A 34 8.10 -11.63 4.20
CA PRO A 34 7.01 -11.84 3.25
C PRO A 34 6.00 -12.91 3.70
N ARG A 35 6.39 -13.85 4.57
CA ARG A 35 5.51 -14.91 5.08
C ARG A 35 4.47 -14.41 6.08
N THR A 36 4.72 -13.29 6.75
CA THR A 36 3.79 -12.70 7.72
C THR A 36 2.78 -11.77 7.06
N ILE A 37 2.95 -11.47 5.76
CA ILE A 37 2.04 -10.59 5.02
C ILE A 37 0.87 -11.42 4.47
N PRO A 38 -0.36 -11.21 4.95
CA PRO A 38 -1.52 -11.94 4.46
C PRO A 38 -2.00 -11.39 3.11
N ALA A 39 -2.63 -12.25 2.31
CA ALA A 39 -3.25 -11.87 1.04
C ALA A 39 -4.44 -10.90 1.22
N VAL A 40 -5.11 -10.96 2.38
CA VAL A 40 -6.14 -10.03 2.81
C VAL A 40 -5.63 -9.30 4.05
N LEU A 41 -5.46 -7.99 3.95
CA LEU A 41 -4.97 -7.17 5.06
C LEU A 41 -5.95 -7.23 6.25
N PRO A 42 -5.45 -7.52 7.46
CA PRO A 42 -6.22 -7.43 8.69
C PRO A 42 -6.71 -6.00 8.90
N GLU A 43 -7.84 -5.86 9.61
CA GLU A 43 -8.47 -4.55 9.79
C GLU A 43 -7.53 -3.55 10.48
N HIS A 44 -6.75 -4.01 11.47
CA HIS A 44 -5.81 -3.18 12.21
C HIS A 44 -4.63 -2.68 11.35
N TRP A 45 -4.17 -3.45 10.36
CA TRP A 45 -3.19 -2.99 9.36
C TRP A 45 -3.82 -2.03 8.35
N ALA A 46 -5.10 -2.21 8.04
CA ALA A 46 -5.81 -1.41 7.05
C ALA A 46 -6.30 -0.05 7.57
N VAL A 47 -6.18 0.25 8.87
CA VAL A 47 -6.63 1.53 9.47
C VAL A 47 -6.11 2.76 8.71
N PRO A 48 -4.81 2.89 8.37
CA PRO A 48 -4.31 4.04 7.61
C PRO A 48 -4.90 4.12 6.19
N LEU A 49 -5.24 2.98 5.59
CA LEU A 49 -5.86 2.92 4.26
C LEU A 49 -7.36 3.24 4.30
N ASN A 50 -8.04 2.92 5.41
CA ASN A 50 -9.46 3.17 5.60
C ASN A 50 -9.79 4.66 5.76
N ALA A 51 -8.82 5.45 6.22
CA ALA A 51 -8.91 6.90 6.31
C ALA A 51 -8.88 7.59 4.93
N LEU A 52 -8.50 6.86 3.87
CA LEU A 52 -8.51 7.37 2.51
C LEU A 52 -9.92 7.24 1.90
N ASP A 53 -10.40 8.30 1.26
CA ASP A 53 -11.66 8.27 0.49
C ASP A 53 -11.46 7.60 -0.87
N ALA A 54 -11.24 6.28 -0.83
CA ALA A 54 -10.82 5.48 -1.97
C ALA A 54 -11.50 4.11 -2.00
N PRO A 55 -11.39 3.36 -3.12
CA PRO A 55 -11.89 1.99 -3.22
C PRO A 55 -11.14 1.04 -2.26
N ARG A 56 -11.70 0.86 -1.05
CA ARG A 56 -11.05 0.17 0.08
C ARG A 56 -10.56 -1.24 -0.27
N ARG A 57 -11.37 -2.03 -1.00
CA ARG A 57 -11.02 -3.40 -1.38
C ARG A 57 -9.79 -3.44 -2.30
N GLN A 58 -9.74 -2.53 -3.27
CA GLN A 58 -8.67 -2.44 -4.24
C GLN A 58 -7.40 -1.90 -3.56
N LEU A 59 -7.51 -0.87 -2.72
CA LEU A 59 -6.38 -0.33 -1.95
C LEU A 59 -5.76 -1.38 -1.03
N ARG A 60 -6.57 -2.12 -0.25
CA ARG A 60 -6.06 -3.18 0.63
C ARG A 60 -5.30 -4.26 -0.17
N ARG A 61 -5.84 -4.63 -1.34
CA ARG A 61 -5.21 -5.63 -2.21
C ARG A 61 -3.91 -5.12 -2.82
N ASP A 62 -3.88 -3.88 -3.30
CA ASP A 62 -2.65 -3.25 -3.80
C ASP A 62 -1.61 -3.16 -2.69
N ALA A 63 -1.99 -2.68 -1.51
CA ALA A 63 -1.12 -2.57 -0.36
C ALA A 63 -0.50 -3.92 0.03
N ALA A 64 -1.28 -5.01 0.11
CA ALA A 64 -0.74 -6.36 0.35
C ALA A 64 0.34 -6.74 -0.68
N ILE A 65 0.06 -6.54 -1.96
CA ILE A 65 1.01 -6.82 -3.05
C ILE A 65 2.25 -5.94 -2.92
N ARG A 66 2.09 -4.65 -2.58
CA ARG A 66 3.20 -3.71 -2.40
C ARG A 66 4.07 -4.07 -1.21
N LEU A 67 3.50 -4.50 -0.08
CA LEU A 67 4.25 -4.98 1.07
C LEU A 67 5.11 -6.19 0.69
N VAL A 68 4.55 -7.18 0.00
CA VAL A 68 5.32 -8.35 -0.49
C VAL A 68 6.39 -7.92 -1.49
N GLN A 69 6.06 -6.96 -2.36
CA GLN A 69 7.02 -6.39 -3.31
C GLN A 69 8.21 -5.74 -2.59
N MET A 70 7.96 -4.97 -1.52
CA MET A 70 8.99 -4.35 -0.68
C MET A 70 9.80 -5.38 0.10
N ALA A 71 9.14 -6.40 0.65
CA ALA A 71 9.78 -7.47 1.43
C ALA A 71 10.70 -8.34 0.55
N THR A 72 10.25 -8.68 -0.66
CA THR A 72 10.97 -9.61 -1.55
C THR A 72 11.89 -8.92 -2.56
N GLY A 73 11.68 -7.63 -2.82
CA GLY A 73 12.33 -6.89 -3.91
C GLY A 73 11.94 -7.38 -5.32
N ARG A 74 10.92 -8.25 -5.44
CA ARG A 74 10.50 -8.84 -6.72
C ARG A 74 9.53 -7.94 -7.47
N SER A 75 9.16 -8.34 -8.67
CA SER A 75 8.15 -7.62 -9.45
C SER A 75 6.77 -7.66 -8.76
N ARG A 76 5.93 -6.65 -9.04
CA ARG A 76 4.53 -6.63 -8.60
C ARG A 76 3.76 -7.88 -9.01
N ARG A 77 4.00 -8.41 -10.22
CA ARG A 77 3.39 -9.66 -10.72
C ARG A 77 3.81 -10.84 -9.86
N SER A 78 5.10 -10.97 -9.58
CA SER A 78 5.63 -12.03 -8.71
C SER A 78 5.08 -11.95 -7.29
N ALA A 79 4.95 -10.74 -6.74
CA ALA A 79 4.35 -10.52 -5.42
C ALA A 79 2.86 -10.90 -5.38
N ALA A 80 2.10 -10.58 -6.42
CA ALA A 80 0.70 -10.99 -6.52
C ALA A 80 0.54 -12.51 -6.64
N LEU A 81 1.38 -13.17 -7.44
CA LEU A 81 1.41 -14.63 -7.54
C LEU A 81 1.78 -15.28 -6.21
N TYR A 82 2.73 -14.70 -5.46
CA TYR A 82 3.10 -15.15 -4.13
C TYR A 82 1.90 -15.14 -3.16
N LEU A 83 1.04 -14.13 -3.25
CA LEU A 83 -0.19 -14.00 -2.47
C LEU A 83 -1.39 -14.81 -3.03
N GLY A 84 -1.20 -15.59 -4.10
CA GLY A 84 -2.29 -16.32 -4.76
C GLY A 84 -3.34 -15.43 -5.42
N ILE A 85 -3.01 -14.17 -5.74
CA ILE A 85 -3.94 -13.21 -6.34
C ILE A 85 -4.01 -13.42 -7.86
N PRO A 86 -5.20 -13.67 -8.44
CA PRO A 86 -5.34 -13.85 -9.88
C PRO A 86 -4.95 -12.60 -10.66
N LEU A 87 -4.13 -12.76 -11.71
CA LEU A 87 -3.61 -11.63 -12.48
C LEU A 87 -4.69 -10.83 -13.21
N GLY A 88 -5.80 -11.48 -13.61
CA GLY A 88 -6.95 -10.78 -14.21
C GLY A 88 -7.60 -9.77 -13.26
N SER A 89 -7.63 -10.06 -11.96
CA SER A 89 -8.16 -9.15 -10.93
C SER A 89 -7.25 -7.94 -10.66
N LEU A 90 -5.97 -8.03 -11.03
CA LEU A 90 -5.00 -6.95 -10.84
C LEU A 90 -5.22 -5.80 -11.81
N GLN A 91 -5.61 -6.08 -13.05
CA GLN A 91 -5.74 -5.05 -14.08
C GLN A 91 -6.87 -4.08 -13.71
N SER A 92 -8.04 -4.60 -13.36
CA SER A 92 -9.18 -3.79 -12.91
C SER A 92 -8.83 -2.96 -11.66
N SER A 93 -8.22 -3.60 -10.65
CA SER A 93 -7.80 -2.89 -9.42
C SER A 93 -6.78 -1.78 -9.70
N THR A 94 -5.83 -2.04 -10.61
CA THR A 94 -4.79 -1.06 -10.97
C THR A 94 -5.38 0.16 -11.67
N VAL A 95 -6.37 -0.03 -12.54
CA VAL A 95 -7.03 1.09 -13.25
C VAL A 95 -7.76 1.98 -12.26
N THR A 96 -8.57 1.41 -11.37
CA THR A 96 -9.35 2.20 -10.39
C THR A 96 -8.43 2.96 -9.43
N ILE A 97 -7.38 2.31 -8.91
CA ILE A 97 -6.42 2.95 -8.00
C ILE A 97 -5.65 4.06 -8.73
N ARG A 98 -5.22 3.82 -9.98
CA ARG A 98 -4.53 4.86 -10.78
C ARG A 98 -5.42 6.04 -11.09
N ALA A 99 -6.71 5.82 -11.33
CA ALA A 99 -7.66 6.92 -11.54
C ALA A 99 -7.75 7.78 -10.28
N TRP A 100 -7.95 7.16 -9.12
CA TRP A 100 -8.01 7.84 -7.83
C TRP A 100 -6.69 8.55 -7.45
N GLN A 101 -5.53 7.92 -7.70
CA GLN A 101 -4.22 8.51 -7.42
C GLN A 101 -3.87 9.73 -8.28
N LYS A 102 -4.54 9.93 -9.42
CA LYS A 102 -4.32 11.12 -10.26
C LYS A 102 -4.91 12.39 -9.65
N GLU A 103 -5.84 12.24 -8.71
CA GLU A 103 -6.38 13.39 -8.00
C GLU A 103 -5.32 14.00 -7.06
N PRO A 104 -5.29 15.33 -6.91
CA PRO A 104 -4.27 16.00 -6.10
C PRO A 104 -4.24 15.49 -4.66
N GLY A 105 -3.06 15.09 -4.18
CA GLY A 105 -2.84 14.65 -2.80
C GLY A 105 -3.10 13.16 -2.52
N ASN A 106 -3.85 12.47 -3.38
CA ASN A 106 -4.19 11.06 -3.15
C ASN A 106 -2.99 10.12 -3.27
N ALA A 107 -2.05 10.42 -4.18
CA ALA A 107 -0.83 9.64 -4.33
C ALA A 107 0.09 9.75 -3.10
N GLU A 108 0.25 10.96 -2.56
CA GLU A 108 1.03 11.23 -1.34
C GLU A 108 0.36 10.61 -0.10
N ALA A 109 -0.96 10.77 0.03
CA ALA A 109 -1.74 10.17 1.11
C ALA A 109 -1.65 8.64 1.08
N TYR A 110 -1.73 8.02 -0.10
CA TYR A 110 -1.55 6.58 -0.25
C TYR A 110 -0.14 6.13 0.14
N GLN A 111 0.89 6.88 -0.25
CA GLN A 111 2.26 6.58 0.12
C GLN A 111 2.46 6.63 1.63
N SER A 112 1.95 7.67 2.31
CA SER A 112 2.03 7.79 3.77
C SER A 112 1.27 6.66 4.46
N ALA A 113 0.06 6.34 4.00
CA ALA A 113 -0.73 5.24 4.53
C ALA A 113 -0.03 3.89 4.36
N LEU A 114 0.56 3.63 3.19
CA LEU A 114 1.30 2.39 2.91
C LEU A 114 2.55 2.26 3.79
N GLN A 115 3.24 3.36 4.07
CA GLN A 115 4.36 3.39 5.01
C GLN A 115 3.90 3.05 6.43
N HIS A 116 2.79 3.65 6.91
CA HIS A 116 2.23 3.29 8.22
C HIS A 116 1.81 1.83 8.30
N VAL A 117 1.20 1.27 7.24
CA VAL A 117 0.85 -0.15 7.19
C VAL A 117 2.11 -1.03 7.32
N ALA A 118 3.20 -0.64 6.65
CA ALA A 118 4.46 -1.37 6.72
C ALA A 118 5.04 -1.38 8.14
N GLU A 119 5.00 -0.25 8.84
CA GLU A 119 5.46 -0.15 10.24
C GLU A 119 4.61 -1.01 11.19
N ILE A 120 3.28 -1.00 11.03
CA ILE A 120 2.39 -1.87 11.83
C ILE A 120 2.71 -3.35 11.57
N ALA A 121 2.93 -3.72 10.30
CA ALA A 121 3.27 -5.10 9.92
C ALA A 121 4.63 -5.55 10.49
N ILE A 122 5.62 -4.66 10.55
CA ILE A 122 6.92 -4.94 11.18
C ILE A 122 6.73 -5.14 12.68
N ALA A 123 6.01 -4.23 13.36
CA ALA A 123 5.76 -4.31 14.78
C ALA A 123 5.02 -5.60 15.17
N ASP A 124 4.01 -5.99 14.39
CA ASP A 124 3.25 -7.22 14.59
C ASP A 124 4.08 -8.48 14.33
N GLY A 125 4.98 -8.45 13.34
CA GLY A 125 5.96 -9.51 13.10
C GLY A 125 6.93 -9.69 14.27
N GLN A 126 7.43 -8.59 14.84
CA GLN A 126 8.33 -8.62 16.01
C GLN A 126 7.62 -9.10 17.29
N ALA A 127 6.37 -8.68 17.51
CA ALA A 127 5.56 -9.13 18.65
C ALA A 127 5.33 -10.66 18.63
N ASN A 128 5.10 -11.23 17.44
CA ASN A 128 4.94 -12.68 17.28
C ASN A 128 6.26 -13.46 17.43
N GLU A 129 7.42 -12.83 17.20
CA GLU A 129 8.74 -13.46 17.38
C GLU A 129 9.25 -13.34 18.83
N ALA A 130 8.84 -12.30 19.56
CA ALA A 130 9.16 -12.09 20.97
C ALA A 130 8.27 -12.88 21.94
N ALA A 131 7.22 -13.55 21.46
CA ALA A 131 6.46 -14.50 22.27
C ALA A 131 7.36 -15.69 22.62
N PRO A 132 7.63 -15.98 23.91
CA PRO A 132 8.47 -17.12 24.27
C PRO A 132 7.84 -18.42 23.75
N PRO A 133 8.63 -19.40 23.27
CA PRO A 133 8.08 -20.70 22.95
C PRO A 133 7.40 -21.22 24.22
N ALA A 134 6.10 -21.51 24.12
CA ALA A 134 5.36 -22.20 25.16
C ALA A 134 6.20 -23.41 25.59
N THR A 135 6.82 -23.29 26.76
CA THR A 135 7.81 -24.23 27.22
C THR A 135 7.09 -25.55 27.42
N GLY A 136 7.62 -26.60 26.80
CA GLY A 136 7.05 -27.92 26.78
C GLY A 136 6.51 -28.35 28.14
N GLY A 137 5.23 -28.75 28.16
CA GLY A 137 4.73 -29.68 29.14
C GLY A 137 5.50 -30.98 28.95
N LYS A 138 6.56 -31.15 29.74
CA LYS A 138 7.27 -32.41 29.91
C LYS A 138 6.26 -33.50 30.26
N LEU A 139 6.31 -34.57 29.49
CA LEU A 139 5.89 -35.90 29.89
C LEU A 139 6.48 -36.20 31.29
N SER A 140 5.66 -36.68 32.23
CA SER A 140 6.15 -37.41 33.41
C SER A 140 5.06 -38.36 33.91
N ILE A 141 5.36 -39.64 33.63
CA ILE A 141 4.93 -40.90 34.26
C ILE A 141 3.47 -41.32 34.04
#